data_AF-B4W200-F1
#
_entry.id   AF-B4W200-F1
#
_cell.length_a   1.000
_cell.length_b   1.000
_cell.length_c   1.000
_cell.angle_alpha   90.00
_cell.angle_beta   90.00
_cell.angle_gamma   90.00
#
_symmetry.space_group_name_H-M   'P 1'
#
loop_
_entity.id
_entity.type
_entity.pdbx_description
1 polymer ?
#
loop_
_entity_poly.entity_id
_entity_poly.type
_entity_poly.pdbx_seq_one_letter_code
_entity_poly.pdbx_strand_id
1 'polypeptide(L)'
;MHPENQRRIARLFARLVNLGIKVFITTHSDYLIKELNTLIMLNHDKPHLQRIAKEEGYQKAELLRAEKVKVYIAEEARIQLEGKTRKSKYQTLTPANIDPEFGIEARSFDKTIETMNRIQEAIVWGEE
;
A
#
# COMPACT_ATOMS: atom_id res chain seq x y z
N MET A 1 17.07 0.51 5.18
CA MET A 1 16.71 0.86 3.78
C MET A 1 16.18 2.28 3.76
N HIS A 2 16.91 3.23 3.18
CA HIS A 2 16.45 4.62 3.09
C HIS A 2 15.11 4.70 2.33
N PRO A 3 14.12 5.50 2.79
CA PRO A 3 12.83 5.67 2.11
C PRO A 3 12.93 5.92 0.59
N GLU A 4 13.95 6.64 0.13
CA GLU A 4 14.19 6.89 -1.29
C GLU A 4 14.40 5.60 -2.11
N ASN A 5 15.16 4.65 -1.56
CA ASN A 5 15.39 3.37 -2.24
C ASN A 5 14.11 2.52 -2.29
N GLN A 6 13.24 2.64 -1.29
CA GLN A 6 11.96 1.94 -1.27
C GLN A 6 11.03 2.47 -2.36
N ARG A 7 11.02 3.80 -2.59
CA ARG A 7 10.31 4.43 -3.72
C ARG A 7 10.84 3.93 -5.06
N ARG A 8 12.17 3.88 -5.24
CA ARG A 8 12.80 3.37 -6.47
C ARG A 8 12.41 1.91 -6.76
N ILE A 9 12.37 1.06 -5.73
CA ILE A 9 11.94 -0.34 -5.86
C ILE A 9 10.47 -0.43 -6.27
N ALA A 10 9.58 0.36 -5.68
CA ALA A 10 8.17 0.37 -6.06
C ALA A 10 7.98 0.79 -7.53
N ARG A 11 8.70 1.82 -7.99
CA ARG A 11 8.69 2.23 -9.41
C ARG A 11 9.22 1.14 -10.34
N LEU A 12 10.26 0.41 -9.93
CA LEU A 12 10.77 -0.74 -10.67
C LEU A 12 9.69 -1.83 -10.81
N PHE A 13 9.03 -2.21 -9.70
CA PHE A 13 7.96 -3.20 -9.73
C PHE A 13 6.81 -2.76 -10.64
N ALA A 14 6.43 -1.48 -10.60
CA ALA A 14 5.40 -0.96 -11.46
C ALA A 14 5.75 -1.10 -12.95
N ARG A 15 6.98 -0.79 -13.34
CA ARG A 15 7.47 -0.98 -14.71
C ARG A 15 7.43 -2.45 -15.12
N LEU A 16 7.87 -3.37 -14.25
CA LEU A 16 7.82 -4.82 -14.52
C LEU A 16 6.37 -5.29 -14.76
N VAL A 17 5.43 -4.87 -13.89
CA VAL A 17 4.00 -5.18 -14.04
C VAL A 17 3.43 -4.60 -15.35
N ASN A 18 3.86 -3.41 -15.74
CA ASN A 18 3.46 -2.79 -17.00
C ASN A 18 4.02 -3.52 -18.23
N LEU A 19 5.18 -4.17 -18.11
CA LEU A 19 5.74 -5.07 -19.11
C LEU A 19 5.10 -6.47 -19.13
N GLY A 20 4.11 -6.73 -18.26
CA GLY A 20 3.42 -8.03 -18.18
C GLY A 20 4.10 -9.07 -17.28
N ILE A 21 5.13 -8.67 -16.52
CA ILE A 21 5.81 -9.54 -15.57
C ILE A 21 4.98 -9.60 -14.28
N LYS A 22 4.69 -10.82 -13.82
CA LYS A 22 3.98 -11.04 -12.55
C LYS A 22 4.95 -10.88 -11.38
N VAL A 23 4.63 -9.96 -10.48
CA VAL A 23 5.44 -9.66 -9.29
C VAL A 23 4.63 -10.02 -8.04
N PHE A 24 5.23 -10.81 -7.16
CA PHE A 24 4.68 -11.15 -5.85
C PHE A 24 5.65 -10.70 -4.76
N ILE A 25 5.17 -9.90 -3.82
CA ILE A 25 5.97 -9.39 -2.71
C ILE A 25 5.21 -9.53 -1.41
N THR A 26 5.94 -9.78 -0.34
CA THR A 26 5.47 -9.63 1.04
C THR A 26 6.26 -8.51 1.68
N THR A 27 5.59 -7.54 2.29
CA THR A 27 6.26 -6.36 2.83
C THR A 27 5.57 -5.86 4.10
N HIS A 28 6.37 -5.30 5.00
CA HIS A 28 5.94 -4.48 6.13
C HIS A 28 6.30 -3.00 5.92
N SER A 29 6.69 -2.62 4.70
CA SER A 29 7.07 -1.24 4.38
C SER A 29 5.85 -0.43 3.95
N ASP A 30 5.52 0.56 4.76
CA ASP A 30 4.47 1.53 4.41
C ASP A 30 4.88 2.44 3.27
N TYR A 31 6.19 2.76 3.15
CA TYR A 31 6.70 3.59 2.05
C TYR A 31 6.50 2.91 0.69
N LEU A 32 6.70 1.59 0.63
CA LEU A 32 6.47 0.83 -0.61
C LEU A 32 4.99 0.87 -0.98
N ILE A 33 4.10 0.61 -0.02
CA ILE A 33 2.65 0.64 -0.25
C ILE A 33 2.19 2.05 -0.65
N LYS A 34 2.65 3.10 0.05
CA LYS A 34 2.33 4.50 -0.27
C LYS A 34 2.80 4.88 -1.68
N GLU A 35 4.01 4.50 -2.09
CA GLU A 35 4.48 4.79 -3.44
C GLU A 35 3.66 4.02 -4.49
N LEU A 36 3.36 2.73 -4.29
CA LEU A 36 2.45 2.00 -5.17
C LEU A 36 1.08 2.67 -5.26
N ASN A 37 0.58 3.19 -4.13
CA ASN A 37 -0.67 3.92 -4.07
C ASN A 37 -0.62 5.20 -4.92
N THR A 38 0.45 5.99 -4.77
CA THR A 38 0.69 7.18 -5.59
C THR A 38 0.74 6.84 -7.08
N LEU A 39 1.38 5.74 -7.47
CA LEU A 39 1.44 5.30 -8.87
C LEU A 39 0.07 4.89 -9.43
N ILE A 40 -0.83 4.36 -8.60
CA ILE A 40 -2.22 4.07 -8.98
C ILE A 40 -2.99 5.38 -9.17
N MET A 41 -2.97 6.25 -8.16
CA MET A 41 -3.74 7.49 -8.14
C MET A 41 -3.30 8.47 -9.26
N LEU A 42 -2.00 8.52 -9.57
CA LEU A 42 -1.46 9.35 -10.66
C LEU A 42 -1.86 8.87 -12.06
N ASN A 43 -2.37 7.64 -12.19
CA ASN A 43 -2.78 7.08 -13.48
C ASN A 43 -4.17 7.59 -13.96
N HIS A 44 -4.75 8.55 -13.26
CA HIS A 44 -6.00 9.19 -13.62
C HIS A 44 -5.81 10.31 -14.64
N ASP A 45 -6.73 10.41 -15.60
CA ASP A 45 -6.71 11.44 -16.63
C ASP A 45 -7.29 12.77 -16.12
N LYS A 46 -6.63 13.35 -15.10
CA LYS A 46 -6.95 14.67 -14.56
C LYS A 46 -5.77 15.63 -14.78
N PRO A 47 -6.00 16.86 -15.30
CA PRO A 47 -4.90 17.78 -15.63
C PRO A 47 -3.95 18.10 -14.45
N HIS A 48 -4.48 18.22 -13.24
CA HIS A 48 -3.66 18.49 -12.05
C HIS A 48 -2.76 17.31 -11.67
N LEU A 49 -3.20 16.07 -11.88
CA LEU A 49 -2.39 14.87 -11.60
C LEU A 49 -1.25 14.70 -12.59
N GLN A 50 -1.50 15.01 -13.87
CA GLN A 50 -0.44 15.03 -14.88
C GLN A 50 0.64 16.08 -14.57
N ARG A 51 0.23 17.25 -14.04
CA ARG A 51 1.14 18.28 -13.57
C ARG A 51 1.99 17.80 -12.39
N ILE A 52 1.35 17.23 -11.36
CA ILE A 52 2.05 16.67 -10.18
C ILE A 52 3.03 15.58 -10.63
N ALA A 53 2.60 14.66 -11.49
CA ALA A 53 3.46 13.60 -12.01
C ALA A 53 4.73 14.17 -12.69
N LYS A 54 4.58 15.24 -13.46
CA LYS A 54 5.70 15.90 -14.13
C LYS A 54 6.63 16.62 -13.15
N GLU A 55 6.08 17.36 -12.19
CA GLU A 55 6.84 18.10 -11.17
C GLU A 55 7.67 17.15 -10.29
N GLU A 56 7.09 16.00 -9.93
CA GLU A 56 7.71 14.98 -9.08
C GLU A 56 8.53 13.92 -9.86
N GLY A 57 8.67 14.10 -11.18
CA GLY A 57 9.49 13.25 -12.04
C GLY A 57 9.00 11.81 -12.23
N TYR A 58 7.69 11.57 -12.11
CA TYR A 58 7.07 10.29 -12.44
C TYR A 58 6.94 10.10 -13.95
N GLN A 59 7.17 8.86 -14.41
CA GLN A 59 7.06 8.50 -15.81
C GLN A 59 5.76 7.74 -16.08
N LYS A 60 5.16 7.93 -17.27
CA LYS A 60 3.96 7.18 -17.67
C LYS A 60 4.13 5.65 -17.57
N ALA A 61 5.33 5.15 -17.81
CA ALA A 61 5.66 3.72 -17.71
C ALA A 61 5.62 3.18 -16.26
N GLU A 62 5.61 4.06 -15.26
CA GLU A 62 5.55 3.72 -13.83
C GLU A 62 4.12 3.75 -13.30
N LEU A 63 3.17 4.34 -14.04
CA LEU A 63 1.79 4.48 -13.57
C LEU A 63 1.08 3.12 -13.58
N LEU A 64 0.36 2.83 -12.51
CA LEU A 64 -0.28 1.54 -12.30
C LEU A 64 -1.79 1.62 -12.50
N ARG A 65 -2.35 0.61 -13.16
CA ARG A 65 -3.80 0.41 -13.19
C ARG A 65 -4.22 -0.37 -11.98
N ALA A 66 -5.26 0.08 -11.27
CA ALA A 66 -5.78 -0.58 -10.07
C ALA A 66 -6.09 -2.07 -10.34
N GLU A 67 -6.67 -2.38 -11.51
CA GLU A 67 -7.01 -3.76 -11.90
C GLU A 67 -5.80 -4.71 -12.01
N LYS A 68 -4.58 -4.18 -12.18
CA LYS A 68 -3.35 -4.99 -12.24
C LYS A 68 -2.77 -5.31 -10.87
N VAL A 69 -3.32 -4.73 -9.80
CA VAL A 69 -2.81 -4.84 -8.44
C VAL A 69 -3.81 -5.62 -7.60
N LYS A 70 -3.29 -6.53 -6.77
CA LYS A 70 -4.08 -7.18 -5.71
C LYS A 70 -3.29 -7.08 -4.42
N VAL A 71 -3.95 -6.65 -3.36
CA VAL A 71 -3.35 -6.48 -2.05
C VAL A 71 -4.11 -7.33 -1.04
N TYR A 72 -3.34 -7.98 -0.18
CA TYR A 72 -3.86 -8.81 0.88
C TYR A 72 -3.18 -8.44 2.19
N ILE A 73 -3.97 -8.30 3.25
CA ILE A 73 -3.51 -8.01 4.60
C ILE A 73 -3.39 -9.33 5.36
N ALA A 74 -2.21 -9.58 5.92
CA ALA A 74 -2.01 -10.71 6.83
C ALA A 74 -2.50 -10.33 8.22
N GLU A 75 -3.61 -10.93 8.66
CA GLU A 75 -4.21 -10.65 9.96
C GLU A 75 -4.92 -11.88 10.55
N GLU A 76 -5.23 -11.80 11.84
CA GLU A 76 -6.12 -12.75 12.49
C GLU A 76 -7.59 -12.35 12.22
N ALA A 77 -8.31 -13.14 11.44
CA ALA A 77 -9.73 -12.90 11.15
C ALA A 77 -10.60 -14.09 11.55
N ARG A 78 -11.88 -13.81 11.85
CA ARG A 78 -12.88 -14.86 12.13
C ARG A 78 -13.42 -15.41 10.82
N ILE A 79 -12.79 -16.46 10.33
CA ILE A 79 -13.20 -17.16 9.10
C ILE A 79 -13.87 -18.49 9.43
N GLN A 80 -14.78 -18.90 8.56
CA GLN A 80 -15.36 -20.23 8.57
C GLN A 80 -14.56 -21.08 7.58
N LEU A 81 -13.86 -22.10 8.08
CA LEU A 81 -13.17 -23.06 7.22
C LEU A 81 -14.17 -24.05 6.64
N GLU A 82 -13.89 -24.52 5.42
CA GLU A 82 -14.67 -25.58 4.77
C GLU A 82 -14.79 -26.79 5.71
N GLY A 83 -16.03 -27.25 5.92
CA GLY A 83 -16.32 -28.37 6.83
C GLY A 83 -16.52 -28.00 8.31
N LYS A 84 -16.39 -26.73 8.71
CA LYS A 84 -16.73 -26.27 10.07
C LYS A 84 -17.99 -25.42 10.09
N THR A 85 -18.86 -25.64 11.07
CA THR A 85 -20.11 -24.88 11.27
C THR A 85 -19.90 -23.54 12.00
N ARG A 86 -18.77 -23.37 12.71
CA ARG A 86 -18.51 -22.17 13.53
C ARG A 86 -17.30 -21.39 13.02
N LYS A 87 -17.45 -20.06 12.96
CA LYS A 87 -16.34 -19.12 12.72
C LYS A 87 -15.39 -19.13 13.91
N SER A 88 -14.13 -19.44 13.64
CA SER A 88 -13.03 -19.37 14.62
C SER A 88 -11.97 -18.41 14.11
N LYS A 89 -11.12 -17.94 15.02
CA LYS A 89 -10.02 -17.05 14.68
C LYS A 89 -8.90 -17.86 14.03
N TYR A 90 -8.43 -17.40 12.88
CA TYR A 90 -7.31 -17.98 12.15
C TYR A 90 -6.45 -16.86 11.56
N GLN A 91 -5.15 -17.12 11.42
CA GLN A 91 -4.27 -16.30 10.60
C GLN A 91 -4.66 -16.49 9.14
N THR A 92 -4.93 -15.40 8.44
CA THR A 92 -5.40 -15.43 7.06
C THR A 92 -4.96 -14.19 6.29
N LEU A 93 -5.20 -14.20 4.98
CA LEU A 93 -5.00 -13.08 4.08
C LEU A 93 -6.36 -12.49 3.72
N THR A 94 -6.65 -11.28 4.18
CA THR A 94 -7.88 -10.57 3.83
C THR A 94 -7.61 -9.64 2.64
N PRO A 95 -8.43 -9.68 1.57
CA PRO A 95 -8.24 -8.79 0.43
C PRO A 95 -8.51 -7.34 0.85
N ALA A 96 -7.61 -6.43 0.48
CA ALA A 96 -7.83 -4.99 0.62
C ALA A 96 -8.66 -4.47 -0.57
N ASN A 97 -9.46 -3.44 -0.33
CA ASN A 97 -10.14 -2.74 -1.40
C ASN A 97 -9.14 -1.84 -2.14
N ILE A 98 -9.23 -1.78 -3.47
CA ILE A 98 -8.37 -0.95 -4.30
C ILE A 98 -9.27 -0.15 -5.22
N ASP A 99 -9.34 1.14 -4.97
CA ASP A 99 -10.07 2.09 -5.78
C ASP A 99 -9.09 2.79 -6.74
N PRO A 100 -9.46 3.04 -8.01
CA PRO A 100 -8.61 3.77 -8.94
C PRO A 100 -8.29 5.21 -8.46
N GLU A 101 -9.25 5.89 -7.83
CA GLU A 101 -9.17 7.29 -7.41
C GLU A 101 -8.54 7.46 -6.02
N PHE A 102 -8.94 6.61 -5.07
CA PHE A 102 -8.48 6.68 -3.69
C PHE A 102 -7.34 5.72 -3.36
N GLY A 103 -7.07 4.77 -4.26
CA GLY A 103 -6.00 3.80 -4.11
C GLY A 103 -6.34 2.62 -3.20
N ILE A 104 -5.33 2.04 -2.56
CA ILE A 104 -5.41 0.88 -1.68
C ILE A 104 -5.93 1.31 -0.30
N GLU A 105 -7.15 0.89 0.03
CA GLU A 105 -7.73 1.06 1.36
C GLU A 105 -7.26 -0.06 2.30
N ALA A 106 -6.16 0.20 3.00
CA ALA A 106 -5.61 -0.79 3.91
C ALA A 106 -5.70 -0.33 5.37
N ARG A 107 -6.60 -0.97 6.12
CA ARG A 107 -6.94 -0.66 7.52
C ARG A 107 -5.81 -0.95 8.53
N SER A 108 -4.81 -1.75 8.15
CA SER A 108 -3.87 -2.35 9.11
C SER A 108 -2.54 -1.63 9.24
N PHE A 109 -2.25 -0.62 8.42
CA PHE A 109 -0.89 -0.06 8.36
C PHE A 109 -0.64 1.06 9.37
N ASP A 110 -1.69 1.74 9.86
CA ASP A 110 -1.50 2.92 10.70
C ASP A 110 -1.23 2.59 12.18
N LYS A 111 -1.74 1.48 12.73
CA LYS A 111 -1.74 1.27 14.20
C LYS A 111 -0.36 1.24 14.84
N THR A 112 0.63 0.62 14.21
CA THR A 112 1.98 0.50 14.81
C THR A 112 2.73 1.83 14.73
N ILE A 113 2.61 2.55 13.60
CA ILE A 113 3.21 3.88 13.45
C ILE A 113 2.50 4.89 14.36
N GLU A 114 1.17 4.88 14.43
CA GLU A 114 0.41 5.70 15.37
C GLU A 114 0.83 5.41 16.82
N THR A 115 1.03 4.14 17.17
CA THR A 115 1.50 3.77 18.51
C THR A 115 2.90 4.31 18.78
N MET A 116 3.82 4.20 17.83
CA MET A 116 5.18 4.73 17.97
C MET A 116 5.22 6.25 18.01
N ASN A 117 4.50 6.93 17.11
CA ASN A 117 4.37 8.39 17.09
C ASN A 117 3.77 8.91 18.40
N ARG A 118 2.70 8.26 18.91
CA ARG A 118 2.11 8.59 20.20
C ARG A 118 3.10 8.43 21.36
N ILE A 119 3.90 7.36 21.36
CA ILE A 119 4.94 7.16 22.39
C ILE A 119 6.00 8.25 22.30
N GLN A 120 6.43 8.63 21.10
CA GLN A 120 7.42 9.69 20.91
C GLN A 120 6.86 11.07 21.28
N GLU A 121 5.61 11.38 20.92
CA GLU A 121 4.92 12.60 21.35
C GLU A 121 4.80 12.66 22.87
N ALA A 122 4.45 11.55 23.52
CA ALA A 122 4.41 11.47 24.98
C ALA A 122 5.79 11.66 25.63
N ILE A 123 6.88 11.22 24.99
CA ILE A 123 8.25 11.47 25.47
C ILE A 123 8.62 12.95 25.33
N VAL A 124 8.23 13.59 24.23
CA VAL A 124 8.63 14.97 23.92
C VAL A 124 7.77 16.01 24.64
N TRP A 125 6.47 15.73 24.83
CA TRP A 125 5.48 16.69 25.34
C TRP A 125 4.82 16.24 26.65
N GLY A 126 5.25 15.14 27.25
CA GLY A 126 4.63 14.56 28.46
C GLY A 126 4.99 15.23 29.78
N GLU A 127 5.83 16.27 29.76
CA GLU A 127 6.21 17.05 30.96
C GLU A 127 5.55 18.45 31.06
N GLU A 128 4.60 18.77 30.16
CA GLU A 128 3.72 19.95 30.31
C GLU A 128 2.34 19.60 30.89
#